data_AF-A0A7V5F2J1-F1
#
_entry.id   AF-A0A7V5F2J1-F1
#
_cell.length_a   1.000
_cell.length_b   1.000
_cell.length_c   1.000
_cell.angle_alpha   90.00
_cell.angle_beta   90.00
_cell.angle_gamma   90.00
#
_symmetry.space_group_name_H-M   'P 1'
#
loop_
_entity.id
_entity.type
_entity.pdbx_description
1 polymer ?
#
loop_
_entity_poly.entity_id
_entity_poly.type
_entity_poly.pdbx_seq_one_letter_code
_entity_poly.pdbx_strand_id
1 'polypeptide(L)'
;MHKSGQTVSFWSAVAMGIGAMVGAGIFALLGAAGAIAGSAVWISFAIAGGIALLSGYSLGRLGARYPAAGGMVEYLVQAYGVGRFSGTMSVMMYLGALVSISLVARTFGTYAVALMPAGTPQIMVPVMAAMIILAFALINLGGARAMARAENLVVLIKMGVLVVFALAGLIYIDPAQLAPASYPPVSAIFFSVAITFFAYEGFRVITNAAEDMAAPARTLPRAILTAIGIVMLVYIALAVAVFGNLPPDKVVEAQDYALAEAARPVFGTTGFTIVAIAALFSTASAINAALYAVTNVTYEMARNGALPA
;
A
#
# COMPACT_ATOMS: atom_id res chain seq x y z
N MET A 1 -8.68 26.62 9.90
CA MET A 1 -8.15 25.25 9.73
C MET A 1 -8.48 24.47 10.99
N HIS A 2 -9.14 23.32 10.84
CA HIS A 2 -9.65 22.52 11.94
C HIS A 2 -8.47 21.81 12.61
N LYS A 3 -7.96 22.32 13.74
CA LYS A 3 -7.15 21.47 14.63
C LYS A 3 -8.07 20.34 15.07
N SER A 4 -7.82 19.13 14.59
CA SER A 4 -8.54 17.99 15.13
C SER A 4 -8.27 17.98 16.63
N GLY A 5 -9.31 17.91 17.46
CA GLY A 5 -9.15 17.96 18.93
C GLY A 5 -8.40 16.75 19.51
N GLN A 6 -7.81 15.89 18.67
CA GLN A 6 -7.18 14.63 19.05
C GLN A 6 -5.79 14.55 18.40
N THR A 7 -4.75 14.49 19.23
CA THR A 7 -3.38 14.31 18.77
C THR A 7 -3.17 12.91 18.19
N VAL A 8 -2.58 12.81 17.01
CA VAL A 8 -2.20 11.53 16.40
C VAL A 8 -1.05 10.91 17.20
N SER A 9 -1.28 9.71 17.72
CA SER A 9 -0.26 8.95 18.47
C SER A 9 0.78 8.33 17.53
N PHE A 10 1.96 7.99 18.06
CA PHE A 10 3.01 7.29 17.32
C PHE A 10 2.49 6.01 16.62
N TRP A 11 1.78 5.15 17.36
CA TRP A 11 1.26 3.90 16.81
C TRP A 11 0.12 4.11 15.83
N SER A 12 -0.69 5.16 16.01
CA SER A 12 -1.68 5.56 15.01
C SER A 12 -1.01 6.00 13.71
N ALA A 13 0.06 6.79 13.79
CA ALA A 13 0.85 7.20 12.62
C ALA A 13 1.50 6.01 11.91
N VAL A 14 2.06 5.06 12.67
CA VAL A 14 2.60 3.81 12.12
C VAL A 14 1.50 2.99 11.44
N ALA A 15 0.34 2.83 12.09
CA ALA A 15 -0.80 2.11 11.53
C ALA A 15 -1.31 2.74 10.23
N MET A 16 -1.38 4.07 10.13
CA MET A 16 -1.73 4.76 8.88
C MET A 16 -0.77 4.40 7.73
N GLY A 17 0.54 4.43 7.99
CA GLY A 17 1.53 4.06 6.98
C GLY A 17 1.45 2.60 6.55
N ILE A 18 1.34 1.69 7.53
CA ILE A 18 1.15 0.25 7.27
C ILE A 18 -0.13 0.03 6.45
N GLY A 19 -1.24 0.68 6.84
CA GLY A 19 -2.52 0.57 6.17
C GLY A 19 -2.46 0.94 4.70
N ALA A 20 -1.84 2.08 4.41
CA ALA A 20 -1.65 2.57 3.05
C ALA A 20 -0.72 1.67 2.22
N MET A 21 0.41 1.23 2.78
CA MET A 21 1.35 0.34 2.07
C MET A 21 0.71 -1.01 1.77
N VAL A 22 0.11 -1.67 2.77
CA VAL A 22 -0.43 -3.03 2.65
C VAL A 22 -1.62 -3.09 1.71
N GLY A 23 -2.49 -2.07 1.69
CA GLY A 23 -3.65 -2.04 0.80
C GLY A 23 -3.32 -1.96 -0.68
N ALA A 24 -2.34 -1.13 -1.03
CA ALA A 24 -1.89 -0.98 -2.41
C ALA A 24 -0.74 -1.92 -2.81
N GLY A 25 -0.07 -2.50 -1.83
CA GLY A 25 1.18 -3.23 -2.02
C GLY A 25 0.97 -4.73 -2.22
N ILE A 26 1.21 -5.51 -1.17
CA ILE A 26 1.37 -6.96 -1.31
C ILE A 26 0.18 -7.67 -1.95
N PHE A 27 -1.05 -7.24 -1.66
CA PHE A 27 -2.25 -7.84 -2.24
C PHE A 27 -2.36 -7.61 -3.75
N ALA A 28 -1.89 -6.46 -4.25
CA ALA A 28 -1.98 -6.07 -5.64
C ALA A 28 -0.78 -6.53 -6.47
N LEU A 29 0.40 -6.56 -5.85
CA LEU A 29 1.66 -6.57 -6.59
C LEU A 29 2.50 -7.82 -6.42
N LEU A 30 2.21 -8.67 -5.42
CA LEU A 30 3.01 -9.87 -5.19
C LEU A 30 3.01 -10.81 -6.40
N GLY A 31 1.83 -11.07 -7.00
CA GLY A 31 1.73 -11.94 -8.17
C GLY A 31 2.39 -11.34 -9.41
N ALA A 32 2.23 -10.04 -9.65
CA ALA A 32 2.85 -9.34 -10.78
C ALA A 32 4.38 -9.29 -10.68
N ALA A 33 4.92 -8.93 -9.51
CA ALA A 33 6.36 -8.94 -9.26
C ALA A 33 6.92 -10.37 -9.28
N GLY A 34 6.15 -11.32 -8.74
CA GLY A 34 6.47 -12.74 -8.71
C GLY A 34 6.51 -13.39 -10.09
N ALA A 35 5.67 -12.97 -11.03
CA ALA A 35 5.73 -13.42 -12.41
C ALA A 35 7.03 -13.00 -13.13
N ILE A 36 7.71 -11.98 -12.63
CA ILE A 36 8.97 -11.48 -13.19
C ILE A 36 10.17 -12.07 -12.43
N ALA A 37 10.15 -12.01 -11.10
CA ALA A 37 11.27 -12.40 -10.24
C ALA A 37 11.17 -13.83 -9.69
N GLY A 38 10.09 -14.55 -9.95
CA GLY A 38 9.87 -15.91 -9.46
C GLY A 38 10.03 -16.01 -7.94
N SER A 39 10.65 -17.11 -7.50
CA SER A 39 10.99 -17.34 -6.09
C SER A 39 12.01 -16.34 -5.53
N ALA A 40 12.68 -15.54 -6.36
CA ALA A 40 13.59 -14.49 -5.93
C ALA A 40 12.89 -13.15 -5.61
N VAL A 41 11.56 -13.05 -5.74
CA VAL A 41 10.82 -11.78 -5.54
C VAL A 41 10.98 -11.19 -4.14
N TRP A 42 11.29 -11.99 -3.13
CA TRP A 42 11.61 -11.50 -1.79
C TRP A 42 12.85 -10.58 -1.79
N ILE A 43 13.82 -10.82 -2.67
CA ILE A 43 15.00 -9.96 -2.86
C ILE A 43 14.55 -8.60 -3.38
N SER A 44 13.62 -8.59 -4.34
CA SER A 44 13.05 -7.37 -4.91
C SER A 44 12.34 -6.55 -3.83
N PHE A 45 11.53 -7.19 -2.99
CA PHE A 45 10.89 -6.53 -1.84
C PHE A 45 11.92 -6.00 -0.82
N ALA A 46 13.02 -6.72 -0.59
CA ALA A 46 14.08 -6.25 0.30
C ALA A 46 14.81 -5.02 -0.25
N ILE A 47 15.18 -5.04 -1.54
CA ILE A 47 15.82 -3.90 -2.22
C ILE A 47 14.87 -2.70 -2.24
N ALA A 48 13.61 -2.91 -2.66
CA ALA A 48 12.59 -1.89 -2.68
C ALA A 48 12.33 -1.28 -1.28
N GLY A 49 12.31 -2.13 -0.24
CA GLY A 49 12.19 -1.69 1.16
C GLY A 49 13.38 -0.86 1.61
N GLY A 50 14.60 -1.24 1.21
CA GLY A 50 15.82 -0.45 1.44
C GLY A 50 15.76 0.92 0.78
N ILE A 51 15.33 0.99 -0.48
CA ILE A 51 15.10 2.27 -1.19
C ILE A 51 14.04 3.09 -0.46
N ALA A 52 12.93 2.46 -0.05
CA ALA A 52 11.87 3.13 0.70
C ALA A 52 12.36 3.68 2.05
N LEU A 53 13.24 2.96 2.77
CA LEU A 53 13.85 3.46 4.02
C LEU A 53 14.71 4.70 3.77
N LEU A 54 15.51 4.71 2.70
CA LEU A 54 16.32 5.88 2.31
C LEU A 54 15.42 7.07 1.94
N SER A 55 14.38 6.86 1.14
CA SER A 55 13.39 7.89 0.80
C SER A 55 12.62 8.38 2.03
N GLY A 56 12.22 7.45 2.91
CA GLY A 56 11.49 7.72 4.14
C GLY A 56 12.32 8.49 5.16
N TYR A 57 13.63 8.26 5.21
CA TYR A 57 14.54 9.05 6.04
C TYR A 57 14.59 10.52 5.58
N SER A 58 14.77 10.75 4.28
CA SER A 58 14.78 12.10 3.69
C SER A 58 13.44 12.81 3.92
N LEU A 59 12.33 12.11 3.68
CA LEU A 59 10.99 12.64 3.87
C LEU A 59 10.70 12.94 5.35
N GLY A 60 11.11 12.06 6.25
CA GLY A 60 10.98 12.25 7.69
C GLY A 60 11.74 13.46 8.19
N ARG A 61 12.98 13.69 7.69
CA ARG A 61 13.77 14.89 8.03
C ARG A 61 13.12 16.18 7.53
N LEU A 62 12.58 16.18 6.31
CA LEU A 62 11.84 17.32 5.77
C LEU A 62 10.59 17.61 6.58
N GLY A 63 9.77 16.60 6.86
CA GLY A 63 8.56 16.77 7.67
C GLY A 63 8.82 17.12 9.14
N ALA A 64 9.97 16.72 9.68
CA ALA A 64 10.41 17.17 11.00
C ALA A 64 10.76 18.67 11.02
N ARG A 65 11.25 19.21 9.89
CA ARG A 65 11.58 20.64 9.74
C ARG A 65 10.35 21.47 9.40
N TYR A 66 9.46 20.94 8.56
CA TYR A 66 8.24 21.59 8.07
C TYR A 66 7.02 20.72 8.39
N PRO A 67 6.55 20.70 9.64
CA PRO A 67 5.42 19.86 10.06
C PRO A 67 4.09 20.46 9.57
N ALA A 68 3.76 20.18 8.32
CA ALA A 68 2.58 20.67 7.63
C ALA A 68 1.75 19.53 7.03
N ALA A 69 0.43 19.70 6.98
CA ALA A 69 -0.51 18.71 6.45
C ALA A 69 -0.43 18.59 4.92
N GLY A 70 0.16 19.58 4.23
CA GLY A 70 0.39 19.58 2.78
C GLY A 70 1.45 18.56 2.30
N GLY A 71 2.10 17.86 3.23
CA GLY A 71 2.99 16.74 2.93
C GLY A 71 4.08 17.08 1.91
N MET A 72 4.26 16.22 0.91
CA MET A 72 5.30 16.41 -0.12
C MET A 72 5.12 17.68 -0.98
N VAL A 73 3.88 18.12 -1.22
CA VAL A 73 3.64 19.36 -1.98
C VAL A 73 4.19 20.56 -1.22
N GLU A 74 3.95 20.62 0.09
CA GLU A 74 4.51 21.67 0.95
C GLU A 74 6.04 21.64 0.90
N TYR A 75 6.67 20.48 0.96
CA TYR A 75 8.13 20.38 0.94
C TYR A 75 8.74 20.89 -0.37
N LEU A 76 8.05 20.67 -1.50
CA LEU A 76 8.45 21.21 -2.79
C LEU A 76 8.30 22.74 -2.84
N VAL A 77 7.20 23.29 -2.30
CA VAL A 77 6.98 24.73 -2.23
C VAL A 77 8.01 25.40 -1.31
N GLN A 78 8.33 24.79 -0.16
CA GLN A 78 9.35 25.30 0.75
C GLN A 78 10.75 25.30 0.13
N ALA A 79 11.06 24.31 -0.72
CA ALA A 79 12.38 24.19 -1.35
C ALA A 79 12.55 25.06 -2.61
N TYR A 80 11.51 25.18 -3.44
CA TYR A 80 11.60 25.80 -4.78
C TYR A 80 10.71 27.04 -4.95
N GLY A 81 9.94 27.40 -3.93
CA GLY A 81 8.93 28.45 -4.01
C GLY A 81 7.67 28.03 -4.78
N VAL A 82 6.67 28.90 -4.78
CA VAL A 82 5.48 28.76 -5.63
C VAL A 82 5.88 29.11 -7.07
N GLY A 83 5.74 28.15 -7.99
CA GLY A 83 6.13 28.37 -9.37
C GLY A 83 5.82 27.18 -10.27
N ARG A 84 6.29 27.24 -11.51
CA ARG A 84 6.02 26.20 -12.53
C ARG A 84 6.51 24.83 -12.08
N PHE A 85 7.70 24.75 -11.49
CA PHE A 85 8.27 23.46 -11.05
C PHE A 85 7.44 22.79 -9.95
N SER A 86 7.14 23.51 -8.85
CA SER A 86 6.32 22.98 -7.75
C SER A 86 4.89 22.67 -8.19
N GLY A 87 4.30 23.49 -9.08
CA GLY A 87 3.01 23.23 -9.70
C GLY A 87 3.00 21.96 -10.56
N THR A 88 3.96 21.82 -11.50
CA THR A 88 4.06 20.63 -12.37
C THR A 88 4.27 19.35 -11.55
N MET A 89 5.17 19.37 -10.56
CA MET A 89 5.39 18.20 -9.69
C MET A 89 4.12 17.85 -8.90
N SER A 90 3.36 18.83 -8.41
CA SER A 90 2.09 18.60 -7.71
C SER A 90 1.04 17.95 -8.63
N VAL A 91 0.95 18.40 -9.89
CA VAL A 91 0.08 17.76 -10.89
C VAL A 91 0.53 16.33 -11.20
N MET A 92 1.84 16.07 -11.34
CA MET A 92 2.36 14.71 -11.54
C MET A 92 2.03 13.79 -10.35
N MET A 93 2.13 14.30 -9.13
CA MET A 93 1.73 13.57 -7.92
C MET A 93 0.23 13.27 -7.91
N TYR A 94 -0.61 14.23 -8.30
CA TYR A 94 -2.06 14.04 -8.43
C TYR A 94 -2.38 12.93 -9.45
N LEU A 95 -1.77 12.97 -10.63
CA LEU A 95 -1.94 11.92 -11.65
C LEU A 95 -1.45 10.56 -11.16
N GLY A 96 -0.30 10.51 -10.47
CA GLY A 96 0.21 9.28 -9.84
C GLY A 96 -0.77 8.69 -8.83
N ALA A 97 -1.42 9.54 -8.02
CA ALA A 97 -2.44 9.10 -7.08
C ALA A 97 -3.69 8.52 -7.78
N LEU A 98 -4.11 9.06 -8.93
CA LEU A 98 -5.22 8.50 -9.72
C LEU A 98 -4.89 7.12 -10.29
N VAL A 99 -3.67 6.94 -10.79
CA VAL A 99 -3.17 5.63 -11.26
C VAL A 99 -3.13 4.65 -10.10
N SER A 100 -2.65 5.09 -8.93
CA SER A 100 -2.61 4.26 -7.72
C SER A 100 -4.01 3.82 -7.29
N ILE A 101 -4.98 4.73 -7.20
CA ILE A 101 -6.38 4.41 -6.87
C ILE A 101 -6.95 3.38 -7.87
N SER A 102 -6.68 3.57 -9.16
CA SER A 102 -7.16 2.67 -10.21
C SER A 102 -6.58 1.27 -10.08
N LEU A 103 -5.28 1.15 -9.77
CA LEU A 103 -4.62 -0.13 -9.51
C LEU A 103 -5.24 -0.84 -8.29
N VAL A 104 -5.36 -0.13 -7.16
CA VAL A 104 -5.93 -0.71 -5.92
C VAL A 104 -7.39 -1.11 -6.11
N ALA A 105 -8.17 -0.31 -6.84
CA ALA A 105 -9.55 -0.64 -7.17
C ALA A 105 -9.65 -1.87 -8.08
N ARG A 106 -8.77 -2.03 -9.07
CA ARG A 106 -8.69 -3.25 -9.86
C ARG A 106 -8.40 -4.46 -8.97
N THR A 107 -7.46 -4.35 -8.03
CA THR A 107 -7.18 -5.41 -7.05
C THR A 107 -8.39 -5.72 -6.16
N PHE A 108 -9.13 -4.72 -5.70
CA PHE A 108 -10.40 -4.96 -4.99
C PHE A 108 -11.35 -5.81 -5.87
N GLY A 109 -11.49 -5.43 -7.14
CA GLY A 109 -12.33 -6.15 -8.09
C GLY A 109 -11.89 -7.61 -8.33
N THR A 110 -10.59 -7.87 -8.41
CA THR A 110 -10.07 -9.24 -8.62
C THR A 110 -10.35 -10.13 -7.42
N TYR A 111 -10.10 -9.66 -6.18
CA TYR A 111 -10.46 -10.42 -4.98
C TYR A 111 -11.98 -10.59 -4.81
N ALA A 112 -12.77 -9.59 -5.20
CA ALA A 112 -14.23 -9.67 -5.11
C ALA A 112 -14.77 -10.76 -6.03
N VAL A 113 -14.32 -10.78 -7.30
CA VAL A 113 -14.70 -11.80 -8.28
C VAL A 113 -14.15 -13.18 -7.89
N ALA A 114 -12.98 -13.27 -7.26
CA ALA A 114 -12.42 -14.53 -6.78
C ALA A 114 -13.25 -15.18 -5.65
N LEU A 115 -14.11 -14.42 -4.97
CA LEU A 115 -15.08 -14.93 -3.98
C LEU A 115 -16.46 -15.25 -4.59
N MET A 116 -16.69 -14.91 -5.85
CA MET A 116 -17.94 -15.20 -6.56
C MET A 116 -17.93 -16.62 -7.15
N PRO A 117 -19.09 -17.16 -7.57
CA PRO A 117 -19.16 -18.47 -8.21
C PRO A 117 -18.24 -18.58 -9.43
N ALA A 118 -17.71 -19.79 -9.64
CA ALA A 118 -16.91 -20.10 -10.83
C ALA A 118 -17.68 -19.79 -12.12
N GLY A 119 -17.00 -19.21 -13.11
CA GLY A 119 -17.62 -18.75 -14.36
C GLY A 119 -18.15 -17.32 -14.35
N THR A 120 -17.97 -16.58 -13.24
CA THR A 120 -18.26 -15.14 -13.19
C THR A 120 -17.50 -14.40 -14.31
N PRO A 121 -18.19 -13.61 -15.16
CA PRO A 121 -17.55 -12.90 -16.27
C PRO A 121 -16.44 -11.95 -15.81
N GLN A 122 -15.31 -11.93 -16.53
CA GLN A 122 -14.16 -11.06 -16.20
C GLN A 122 -14.49 -9.56 -16.24
N ILE A 123 -15.56 -9.17 -16.95
CA ILE A 123 -16.08 -7.79 -16.91
C ILE A 123 -16.53 -7.37 -15.50
N MET A 124 -16.80 -8.31 -14.58
CA MET A 124 -17.12 -7.99 -13.20
C MET A 124 -15.96 -7.37 -12.43
N VAL A 125 -14.70 -7.64 -12.81
CA VAL A 125 -13.53 -7.01 -12.16
C VAL A 125 -13.56 -5.48 -12.28
N PRO A 126 -13.61 -4.88 -13.49
CA PRO A 126 -13.71 -3.42 -13.63
C PRO A 126 -15.04 -2.86 -13.09
N VAL A 127 -16.14 -3.63 -13.11
CA VAL A 127 -17.41 -3.21 -12.51
C VAL A 127 -17.27 -3.07 -10.98
N MET A 128 -16.70 -4.07 -10.30
CA MET A 128 -16.45 -4.02 -8.85
C MET A 128 -15.46 -2.90 -8.50
N ALA A 129 -14.42 -2.69 -9.31
CA ALA A 129 -13.47 -1.60 -9.16
C ALA A 129 -14.14 -0.21 -9.25
N ALA A 130 -15.00 0.01 -10.26
CA ALA A 130 -15.74 1.26 -10.41
C ALA A 130 -16.74 1.48 -9.25
N MET A 131 -17.42 0.40 -8.83
CA MET A 131 -18.40 0.43 -7.75
C MET A 131 -17.77 0.85 -6.42
N ILE A 132 -16.60 0.30 -6.06
CA ILE A 132 -15.95 0.64 -4.80
C ILE A 132 -15.42 2.08 -4.79
N ILE A 133 -14.91 2.57 -5.92
CA ILE A 133 -14.52 3.98 -6.07
C ILE A 133 -15.74 4.88 -5.89
N LEU A 134 -16.85 4.58 -6.58
CA LEU A 134 -18.08 5.38 -6.50
C LEU A 134 -18.64 5.39 -5.07
N ALA A 135 -18.65 4.23 -4.40
CA ALA A 135 -19.11 4.12 -3.02
C ALA A 135 -18.31 5.02 -2.08
N PHE A 136 -16.96 4.98 -2.14
CA PHE A 136 -16.14 5.85 -1.30
C PHE A 136 -16.20 7.32 -1.72
N ALA A 137 -16.35 7.63 -3.00
CA ALA A 137 -16.58 9.00 -3.45
C ALA A 137 -17.85 9.57 -2.79
N LEU A 138 -18.97 8.83 -2.82
CA LEU A 138 -20.22 9.22 -2.17
C LEU A 138 -20.09 9.34 -0.64
N ILE A 139 -19.38 8.42 0.01
CA ILE A 139 -19.11 8.49 1.45
C ILE A 139 -18.31 9.75 1.80
N ASN A 140 -17.31 10.11 1.00
CA ASN A 140 -16.49 11.29 1.26
C ASN A 140 -17.27 12.61 1.08
N LEU A 141 -18.30 12.64 0.22
CA LEU A 141 -19.22 13.80 0.11
C LEU A 141 -20.05 14.02 1.39
N GLY A 142 -20.35 12.96 2.15
CA GLY A 142 -21.14 13.02 3.40
C GLY A 142 -20.38 13.49 4.65
N GLY A 143 -19.07 13.75 4.55
CA GLY A 143 -18.22 14.20 5.66
C GLY A 143 -17.44 13.06 6.32
N ALA A 144 -16.14 13.01 6.04
CA ALA A 144 -15.22 11.90 6.36
C ALA A 144 -14.84 11.69 7.85
N ARG A 145 -15.63 12.19 8.82
CA ARG A 145 -15.23 12.18 10.24
C ARG A 145 -15.24 10.78 10.90
N ALA A 146 -15.91 9.80 10.30
CA ALA A 146 -16.03 8.45 10.87
C ALA A 146 -14.84 7.50 10.53
N MET A 147 -13.95 7.86 9.61
CA MET A 147 -13.00 6.89 9.02
C MET A 147 -11.72 6.64 9.83
N ALA A 148 -11.21 7.62 10.59
CA ALA A 148 -9.89 7.49 11.22
C ALA A 148 -9.80 6.36 12.28
N ARG A 149 -10.89 6.11 13.04
CA ARG A 149 -10.91 5.01 14.04
C ARG A 149 -11.12 3.65 13.39
N ALA A 150 -11.93 3.60 12.34
CA ALA A 150 -12.16 2.37 11.57
C ALA A 150 -10.87 1.88 10.92
N GLU A 151 -10.01 2.80 10.43
CA GLU A 151 -8.75 2.45 9.78
C GLU A 151 -7.81 1.67 10.71
N ASN A 152 -7.58 2.13 11.94
CA ASN A 152 -6.68 1.44 12.88
C ASN A 152 -7.10 -0.01 13.15
N LEU A 153 -8.41 -0.25 13.27
CA LEU A 153 -8.95 -1.59 13.48
C LEU A 153 -8.76 -2.46 12.22
N VAL A 154 -9.05 -1.92 11.04
CA VAL A 154 -8.85 -2.62 9.76
C VAL A 154 -7.38 -2.99 9.56
N VAL A 155 -6.45 -2.07 9.87
CA VAL A 155 -5.01 -2.31 9.81
C VAL A 155 -4.59 -3.42 10.76
N LEU A 156 -5.07 -3.40 12.01
CA LEU A 156 -4.74 -4.42 12.99
C LEU A 156 -5.21 -5.81 12.52
N ILE A 157 -6.45 -5.91 12.03
CA ILE A 157 -7.03 -7.16 11.54
C ILE A 157 -6.24 -7.68 10.34
N LYS A 158 -6.03 -6.86 9.30
CA LYS A 158 -5.34 -7.30 8.09
C LYS A 158 -3.88 -7.67 8.36
N MET A 159 -3.20 -6.94 9.24
CA MET A 159 -1.84 -7.30 9.66
C MET A 159 -1.81 -8.60 10.45
N GLY A 160 -2.79 -8.84 11.33
CA GLY A 160 -2.93 -10.12 12.03
C GLY A 160 -3.07 -11.29 11.06
N VAL A 161 -3.95 -11.18 10.07
CA VAL A 161 -4.13 -12.19 9.01
C VAL A 161 -2.83 -12.43 8.25
N LEU A 162 -2.15 -11.37 7.82
CA LEU A 162 -0.90 -11.48 7.06
C LEU A 162 0.24 -12.07 7.88
N VAL A 163 0.39 -11.71 9.15
CA VAL A 163 1.44 -12.25 10.03
C VAL A 163 1.18 -13.73 10.32
N VAL A 164 -0.06 -14.11 10.63
CA VAL A 164 -0.41 -15.52 10.83
C VAL A 164 -0.16 -16.33 9.56
N PHE A 165 -0.56 -15.79 8.41
CA PHE A 165 -0.34 -16.45 7.12
C PHE A 165 1.16 -16.58 6.80
N ALA A 166 1.95 -15.52 7.00
CA ALA A 166 3.40 -15.57 6.82
C ALA A 166 4.04 -16.60 7.73
N LEU A 167 3.78 -16.56 9.05
CA LEU A 167 4.37 -17.50 10.02
C LEU A 167 4.01 -18.96 9.71
N ALA A 168 2.75 -19.23 9.40
CA ALA A 168 2.32 -20.57 9.04
C ALA A 168 2.96 -21.02 7.72
N GLY A 169 2.96 -20.18 6.69
CA GLY A 169 3.60 -20.48 5.43
C GLY A 169 5.10 -20.75 5.58
N LEU A 170 5.81 -20.02 6.46
CA LEU A 170 7.21 -20.25 6.77
C LEU A 170 7.49 -21.63 7.41
N ILE A 171 6.53 -22.22 8.12
CA ILE A 171 6.67 -23.54 8.76
C ILE A 171 6.58 -24.68 7.72
N TYR A 172 5.81 -24.49 6.64
CA TYR A 172 5.52 -25.54 5.65
C TYR A 172 6.28 -25.36 4.32
N ILE A 173 7.30 -24.50 4.28
CA ILE A 173 8.10 -24.25 3.08
C ILE A 173 8.75 -25.54 2.58
N ASP A 174 8.71 -25.74 1.26
CA ASP A 174 9.65 -26.61 0.55
C ASP A 174 10.89 -25.79 0.12
N PRO A 175 12.07 -26.02 0.74
CA PRO A 175 13.28 -25.26 0.41
C PRO A 175 13.73 -25.42 -1.05
N ALA A 176 13.33 -26.51 -1.73
CA ALA A 176 13.67 -26.71 -3.13
C ALA A 176 13.03 -25.63 -4.04
N GLN A 177 11.85 -25.13 -3.67
CA GLN A 177 11.15 -24.06 -4.42
C GLN A 177 11.86 -22.70 -4.32
N LEU A 178 12.66 -22.49 -3.28
CA LEU A 178 13.42 -21.26 -3.04
C LEU A 178 14.89 -21.38 -3.43
N ALA A 179 15.29 -22.51 -4.02
CA ALA A 179 16.67 -22.75 -4.39
C ALA A 179 17.15 -21.70 -5.40
N PRO A 180 18.32 -21.05 -5.20
CA PRO A 180 18.85 -20.05 -6.13
C PRO A 180 19.03 -20.56 -7.57
N ALA A 181 19.16 -21.88 -7.75
CA ALA A 181 19.22 -22.51 -9.07
C ALA A 181 17.93 -22.30 -9.90
N SER A 182 16.80 -22.01 -9.25
CA SER A 182 15.50 -21.71 -9.89
C SER A 182 15.27 -20.22 -10.13
N TYR A 183 16.19 -19.35 -9.71
CA TYR A 183 16.00 -17.91 -9.82
C TYR A 183 16.09 -17.45 -11.28
N PRO A 184 15.25 -16.47 -11.68
CA PRO A 184 15.36 -15.87 -13.00
C PRO A 184 16.65 -15.03 -13.10
N PRO A 185 17.00 -14.55 -14.31
CA PRO A 185 18.13 -13.65 -14.49
C PRO A 185 18.08 -12.45 -13.55
N VAL A 186 19.24 -12.00 -13.08
CA VAL A 186 19.36 -10.86 -12.15
C VAL A 186 18.68 -9.60 -12.68
N SER A 187 18.66 -9.40 -14.01
CA SER A 187 17.94 -8.31 -14.66
C SER A 187 16.42 -8.36 -14.38
N ALA A 188 15.81 -9.54 -14.36
CA ALA A 188 14.39 -9.68 -14.04
C ALA A 188 14.10 -9.34 -12.57
N ILE A 189 14.96 -9.79 -11.66
CA ILE A 189 14.89 -9.40 -10.24
C ILE A 189 14.96 -7.87 -10.13
N PHE A 190 15.92 -7.23 -10.81
CA PHE A 190 16.05 -5.78 -10.83
C PHE A 190 14.81 -5.07 -11.42
N PHE A 191 14.24 -5.55 -12.52
CA PHE A 191 13.02 -4.96 -13.11
C PHE A 191 11.82 -5.05 -12.16
N SER A 192 11.68 -6.14 -11.42
CA SER A 192 10.61 -6.28 -10.44
C SER A 192 10.76 -5.35 -9.22
N VAL A 193 11.94 -4.73 -9.01
CA VAL A 193 12.13 -3.71 -7.97
C VAL A 193 11.23 -2.50 -8.23
N ALA A 194 11.01 -2.11 -9.49
CA ALA A 194 10.13 -1.00 -9.82
C ALA A 194 8.68 -1.24 -9.35
N ILE A 195 8.19 -2.47 -9.54
CA ILE A 195 6.86 -2.89 -9.09
C ILE A 195 6.83 -2.97 -7.57
N THR A 196 7.79 -3.66 -6.96
CA THR A 196 7.81 -3.83 -5.49
C THR A 196 8.05 -2.53 -4.73
N PHE A 197 8.70 -1.53 -5.32
CA PHE A 197 8.83 -0.19 -4.73
C PHE A 197 7.48 0.51 -4.59
N PHE A 198 6.58 0.35 -5.57
CA PHE A 198 5.21 0.85 -5.44
C PHE A 198 4.51 0.27 -4.21
N ALA A 199 4.79 -0.98 -3.83
CA ALA A 199 4.18 -1.59 -2.64
C ALA A 199 4.53 -0.88 -1.32
N TYR A 200 5.58 -0.05 -1.30
CA TYR A 200 5.97 0.78 -0.16
C TYR A 200 5.50 2.23 -0.25
N GLU A 201 4.89 2.66 -1.36
CA GLU A 201 4.50 4.05 -1.62
C GLU A 201 3.71 4.70 -0.45
N GLY A 202 2.89 3.91 0.24
CA GLY A 202 1.99 4.37 1.31
C GLY A 202 2.64 5.03 2.53
N PHE A 203 3.95 4.87 2.77
CA PHE A 203 4.60 5.50 3.95
C PHE A 203 4.47 7.03 3.96
N ARG A 204 4.32 7.64 2.78
CA ARG A 204 4.17 9.11 2.64
C ARG A 204 2.91 9.64 3.30
N VAL A 205 1.85 8.83 3.45
CA VAL A 205 0.56 9.29 4.02
C VAL A 205 0.74 9.77 5.46
N ILE A 206 1.76 9.28 6.16
CA ILE A 206 2.09 9.70 7.53
C ILE A 206 2.43 11.20 7.60
N THR A 207 3.01 11.79 6.54
CA THR A 207 3.37 13.22 6.55
C THR A 207 2.15 14.13 6.58
N ASN A 208 1.01 13.68 6.05
CA ASN A 208 -0.24 14.46 6.09
C ASN A 208 -0.78 14.61 7.52
N ALA A 209 -0.39 13.73 8.44
CA ALA A 209 -0.77 13.79 9.85
C ALA A 209 0.22 14.60 10.71
N ALA A 210 1.25 15.20 10.11
CA ALA A 210 2.33 15.86 10.86
C ALA A 210 1.83 17.00 11.77
N GLU A 211 0.85 17.81 11.32
CA GLU A 211 0.27 18.91 12.10
C GLU A 211 -0.50 18.43 13.34
N ASP A 212 -1.10 17.24 13.26
CA ASP A 212 -1.88 16.66 14.37
C ASP A 212 -0.99 15.88 15.36
N MET A 213 0.32 15.78 15.14
CA MET A 213 1.24 15.14 16.07
C MET A 213 1.66 16.10 17.20
N ALA A 214 1.74 15.60 18.44
CA ALA A 214 2.21 16.40 19.57
C ALA A 214 3.70 16.80 19.46
N ALA A 215 4.53 15.95 18.84
CA ALA A 215 5.96 16.18 18.67
C ALA A 215 6.43 15.68 17.30
N PRO A 216 6.04 16.33 16.18
CA PRO A 216 6.26 15.83 14.82
C PRO A 216 7.74 15.67 14.51
N ALA A 217 8.59 16.58 14.98
CA ALA A 217 10.04 16.53 14.75
C ALA A 217 10.72 15.22 15.23
N ARG A 218 10.13 14.55 16.23
CA ARG A 218 10.60 13.25 16.73
C ARG A 218 9.73 12.09 16.27
N THR A 219 8.42 12.30 16.25
CA THR A 219 7.42 11.23 16.02
C THR A 219 7.35 10.85 14.55
N LEU A 220 7.35 11.85 13.65
CA LEU A 220 7.16 11.61 12.21
C LEU A 220 8.28 10.78 11.58
N PRO A 221 9.58 11.11 11.75
CA PRO A 221 10.65 10.30 11.15
C PRO A 221 10.65 8.86 11.68
N ARG A 222 10.40 8.69 12.98
CA ARG A 222 10.35 7.37 13.62
C ARG A 222 9.16 6.57 13.09
N ALA A 223 7.98 7.18 13.00
CA ALA A 223 6.78 6.50 12.52
C ALA A 223 6.94 6.01 11.07
N ILE A 224 7.54 6.84 10.19
CA ILE A 224 7.84 6.46 8.80
C ILE A 224 8.79 5.26 8.76
N LEU A 225 9.94 5.33 9.43
CA LEU A 225 10.94 4.26 9.39
C LEU A 225 10.42 2.97 10.03
N THR A 226 9.69 3.08 11.14
CA THR A 226 9.06 1.92 11.81
C THR A 226 8.01 1.27 10.92
N ALA A 227 7.14 2.05 10.29
CA ALA A 227 6.12 1.50 9.39
C ALA A 227 6.76 0.76 8.21
N ILE A 228 7.75 1.37 7.54
CA ILE A 228 8.46 0.75 6.41
C ILE A 228 9.17 -0.53 6.87
N GLY A 229 9.87 -0.51 8.00
CA GLY A 229 10.57 -1.67 8.53
C GLY A 229 9.64 -2.85 8.83
N ILE A 230 8.49 -2.59 9.48
CA ILE A 230 7.48 -3.63 9.77
C ILE A 230 6.94 -4.22 8.45
N VAL A 231 6.54 -3.36 7.52
CA VAL A 231 5.98 -3.80 6.22
C VAL A 231 7.01 -4.59 5.42
N MET A 232 8.27 -4.15 5.41
CA MET A 232 9.35 -4.83 4.70
C MET A 232 9.55 -6.25 5.22
N LEU A 233 9.59 -6.45 6.53
CA LEU A 233 9.71 -7.78 7.11
C LEU A 233 8.52 -8.67 6.75
N VAL A 234 7.30 -8.13 6.83
CA VAL A 234 6.09 -8.87 6.48
C VAL A 234 6.06 -9.22 4.99
N TYR A 235 6.42 -8.30 4.10
CA TYR A 235 6.45 -8.55 2.66
C TYR A 235 7.48 -9.60 2.26
N ILE A 236 8.67 -9.55 2.84
CA ILE A 236 9.72 -10.56 2.63
C ILE A 236 9.20 -11.92 3.12
N ALA A 237 8.65 -11.99 4.33
CA ALA A 237 8.12 -13.23 4.89
C ALA A 237 6.97 -13.81 4.05
N LEU A 238 6.06 -12.97 3.56
CA LEU A 238 4.97 -13.39 2.67
C LEU A 238 5.48 -13.85 1.31
N ALA A 239 6.44 -13.15 0.71
CA ALA A 239 7.04 -13.57 -0.55
C ALA A 239 7.71 -14.94 -0.43
N VAL A 240 8.48 -15.15 0.64
CA VAL A 240 9.12 -16.43 0.95
C VAL A 240 8.08 -17.53 1.23
N ALA A 241 7.05 -17.23 2.02
CA ALA A 241 5.97 -18.17 2.31
C ALA A 241 5.21 -18.59 1.04
N VAL A 242 4.84 -17.64 0.18
CA VAL A 242 4.06 -17.90 -1.03
C VAL A 242 4.86 -18.73 -2.02
N PHE A 243 6.08 -18.32 -2.35
CA PHE A 243 6.92 -19.02 -3.32
C PHE A 243 7.59 -20.28 -2.74
N GLY A 244 7.59 -20.45 -1.42
CA GLY A 244 8.01 -21.68 -0.75
C GLY A 244 6.92 -22.75 -0.68
N ASN A 245 5.64 -22.39 -0.86
CA ASN A 245 4.51 -23.31 -0.75
C ASN A 245 3.76 -23.53 -2.08
N LEU A 246 3.97 -22.66 -3.08
CA LEU A 246 3.28 -22.73 -4.35
C LEU A 246 4.30 -22.69 -5.51
N PRO A 247 4.23 -23.66 -6.45
CA PRO A 247 5.03 -23.63 -7.67
C PRO A 247 4.86 -22.30 -8.43
N PRO A 248 5.92 -21.74 -9.05
CA PRO A 248 5.84 -20.44 -9.73
C PRO A 248 4.75 -20.36 -10.80
N ASP A 249 4.50 -21.43 -11.55
CA ASP A 249 3.43 -21.52 -12.56
C ASP A 249 2.04 -21.31 -11.95
N LYS A 250 1.80 -21.85 -10.76
CA LYS A 250 0.54 -21.65 -10.02
C LYS A 250 0.41 -20.24 -9.46
N VAL A 251 1.52 -19.62 -9.04
CA VAL A 251 1.52 -18.22 -8.63
C VAL A 251 1.22 -17.29 -9.82
N VAL A 252 1.77 -17.60 -10.99
CA VAL A 252 1.49 -16.85 -12.23
C VAL A 252 0.06 -17.09 -12.72
N GLU A 253 -0.48 -18.31 -12.61
CA GLU A 253 -1.88 -18.60 -12.95
C GLU A 253 -2.84 -17.79 -12.07
N ALA A 254 -2.55 -17.69 -10.77
CA ALA A 254 -3.38 -16.95 -9.82
C ALA A 254 -3.16 -15.43 -9.86
N GLN A 255 -1.99 -14.95 -10.32
CA GLN A 255 -1.52 -13.57 -10.45
C GLN A 255 -2.24 -12.53 -9.57
N ASP A 256 -3.42 -12.09 -10.02
CA ASP A 256 -4.24 -11.02 -9.45
C ASP A 256 -4.78 -11.31 -8.02
N TYR A 257 -4.73 -12.56 -7.54
CA TYR A 257 -5.13 -12.97 -6.18
C TYR A 257 -4.17 -14.00 -5.55
N ALA A 258 -2.92 -14.03 -6.02
CA ALA A 258 -1.91 -15.02 -5.64
C ALA A 258 -1.75 -15.24 -4.13
N LEU A 259 -1.90 -14.19 -3.32
CA LEU A 259 -1.76 -14.29 -1.86
C LEU A 259 -2.86 -15.15 -1.23
N ALA A 260 -4.11 -15.02 -1.70
CA ALA A 260 -5.20 -15.86 -1.21
C ALA A 260 -5.05 -17.31 -1.72
N GLU A 261 -4.59 -17.49 -2.96
CA GLU A 261 -4.36 -18.83 -3.51
C GLU A 261 -3.28 -19.59 -2.74
N ALA A 262 -2.20 -18.91 -2.35
CA ALA A 262 -1.14 -19.47 -1.52
C ALA A 262 -1.59 -19.84 -0.10
N ALA A 263 -2.78 -19.41 0.34
CA ALA A 263 -3.38 -19.85 1.60
C ALA A 263 -4.06 -21.22 1.50
N ARG A 264 -4.43 -21.68 0.28
CA ARG A 264 -5.13 -22.96 0.11
C ARG A 264 -4.31 -24.18 0.53
N PRO A 265 -3.01 -24.31 0.20
CA PRO A 265 -2.24 -25.49 0.59
C PRO A 265 -2.13 -25.67 2.11
N VAL A 266 -2.10 -24.57 2.86
CA VAL A 266 -1.90 -24.58 4.32
C VAL A 266 -3.22 -24.58 5.10
N PHE A 267 -4.23 -23.83 4.62
CA PHE A 267 -5.45 -23.53 5.37
C PHE A 267 -6.74 -23.87 4.61
N GLY A 268 -6.64 -24.50 3.44
CA GLY A 268 -7.77 -24.84 2.59
C GLY A 268 -8.57 -23.64 2.12
N THR A 269 -9.82 -23.89 1.74
CA THR A 269 -10.76 -22.87 1.24
C THR A 269 -11.03 -21.79 2.29
N THR A 270 -11.05 -22.15 3.59
CA THR A 270 -11.25 -21.19 4.68
C THR A 270 -10.12 -20.15 4.72
N GLY A 271 -8.87 -20.58 4.58
CA GLY A 271 -7.73 -19.65 4.51
C GLY A 271 -7.79 -18.73 3.31
N PHE A 272 -8.10 -19.28 2.14
CA PHE A 272 -8.33 -18.49 0.93
C PHE A 272 -9.38 -17.39 1.17
N THR A 273 -10.54 -17.75 1.72
CA THR A 273 -11.63 -16.80 1.99
C THR A 273 -11.21 -15.72 3.00
N ILE A 274 -10.52 -16.09 4.07
CA ILE A 274 -10.03 -15.12 5.07
C ILE A 274 -9.06 -14.11 4.44
N VAL A 275 -8.08 -14.60 3.66
CA VAL A 275 -7.09 -13.73 3.01
C VAL A 275 -7.75 -12.85 1.94
N ALA A 276 -8.69 -13.37 1.16
CA ALA A 276 -9.43 -12.60 0.16
C ALA A 276 -10.31 -11.52 0.81
N ILE A 277 -11.01 -11.82 1.89
CA ILE A 277 -11.79 -10.82 2.65
C ILE A 277 -10.85 -9.76 3.25
N ALA A 278 -9.71 -10.16 3.82
CA ALA A 278 -8.71 -9.22 4.30
C ALA A 278 -8.17 -8.31 3.18
N ALA A 279 -7.98 -8.85 1.98
CA ALA A 279 -7.59 -8.08 0.79
C ALA A 279 -8.66 -7.05 0.40
N LEU A 280 -9.94 -7.43 0.41
CA LEU A 280 -11.05 -6.51 0.14
C LEU A 280 -11.10 -5.35 1.13
N PHE A 281 -11.01 -5.64 2.44
CA PHE A 281 -10.96 -4.58 3.44
C PHE A 281 -9.70 -3.72 3.31
N SER A 282 -8.56 -4.34 3.01
CA SER A 282 -7.29 -3.63 2.87
C SER A 282 -7.27 -2.67 1.67
N THR A 283 -7.76 -3.13 0.52
CA THR A 283 -7.85 -2.32 -0.70
C THR A 283 -8.92 -1.24 -0.58
N ALA A 284 -10.08 -1.54 0.02
CA ALA A 284 -11.11 -0.55 0.33
C ALA A 284 -10.59 0.58 1.25
N SER A 285 -9.86 0.23 2.31
CA SER A 285 -9.28 1.21 3.24
C SER A 285 -8.23 2.10 2.56
N ALA A 286 -7.39 1.51 1.70
CA ALA A 286 -6.41 2.25 0.90
C ALA A 286 -7.06 3.18 -0.15
N ILE A 287 -8.12 2.75 -0.83
CA ILE A 287 -8.88 3.60 -1.77
C ILE A 287 -9.43 4.83 -1.05
N ASN A 288 -10.04 4.65 0.12
CA ASN A 288 -10.55 5.77 0.90
C ASN A 288 -9.43 6.72 1.34
N ALA A 289 -8.33 6.19 1.86
CA ALA A 289 -7.19 7.00 2.28
C ALA A 289 -6.58 7.80 1.11
N ALA A 290 -6.49 7.19 -0.07
CA ALA A 290 -5.98 7.83 -1.28
C ALA A 290 -6.94 8.91 -1.80
N LEU A 291 -8.26 8.66 -1.83
CA LEU A 291 -9.25 9.68 -2.19
C LEU A 291 -9.17 10.90 -1.28
N TYR A 292 -9.08 10.67 0.03
CA TYR A 292 -8.90 11.74 1.02
C TYR A 292 -7.62 12.55 0.79
N ALA A 293 -6.50 11.87 0.55
CA ALA A 293 -5.23 12.53 0.25
C ALA A 293 -5.28 13.37 -1.03
N VAL A 294 -5.95 12.87 -2.08
CA VAL A 294 -6.15 13.59 -3.34
C VAL A 294 -6.98 14.85 -3.12
N THR A 295 -8.08 14.78 -2.38
CA THR A 295 -8.89 15.96 -2.05
C THR A 295 -8.09 17.04 -1.32
N ASN A 296 -7.25 16.64 -0.35
CA ASN A 296 -6.38 17.56 0.37
C ASN A 296 -5.33 18.22 -0.54
N VAL A 297 -4.69 17.43 -1.42
CA VAL A 297 -3.72 17.97 -2.40
C VAL A 297 -4.40 18.96 -3.35
N THR A 298 -5.58 18.63 -3.87
CA THR A 298 -6.34 19.54 -4.75
C THR A 298 -6.70 20.84 -4.05
N TYR A 299 -7.16 20.76 -2.78
CA TYR A 299 -7.46 21.94 -1.98
C TYR A 299 -6.23 22.84 -1.76
N GLU A 300 -5.08 22.24 -1.40
CA GLU A 300 -3.82 22.97 -1.23
C GLU A 300 -3.33 23.61 -2.53
N MET A 301 -3.45 22.90 -3.65
CA MET A 301 -3.10 23.43 -4.97
C MET A 301 -3.99 24.63 -5.37
N ALA A 302 -5.31 24.54 -5.14
CA ALA A 302 -6.23 25.64 -5.40
C ALA A 302 -5.95 26.85 -4.49
N ARG A 303 -5.73 26.61 -3.20
CA ARG A 303 -5.39 27.65 -2.21
C ARG A 303 -4.11 28.39 -2.57
N ASN A 304 -3.09 27.68 -3.07
CA ASN A 304 -1.80 28.25 -3.43
C ASN A 304 -1.76 28.82 -4.87
N GLY A 305 -2.91 28.90 -5.55
CA GLY A 305 -3.03 29.46 -6.91
C GLY A 305 -2.40 28.61 -8.01
N ALA A 306 -2.11 27.33 -7.73
CA ALA A 306 -1.61 26.38 -8.72
C ALA A 306 -2.76 25.74 -9.55
N LEU A 307 -3.98 25.76 -9.02
CA LEU A 307 -5.23 25.42 -9.72
C LEU A 307 -6.25 26.56 -9.55
N PRO A 308 -7.27 26.66 -10.43
CA PRO A 308 -8.40 27.54 -10.21
C PRO A 308 -9.06 27.29 -8.85
N ALA A 309 -9.52 28.38 -8.22
CA ALA A 309 -10.20 28.36 -6.91
C ALA A 309 -11.61 27.75 -6.98
#